data_AF-W0DLJ6-F1
#
_entry.id   AF-W0DLJ6-F1
#
_cell.length_a   1.000
_cell.length_b   1.000
_cell.length_c   1.000
_cell.angle_alpha   90.00
_cell.angle_beta   90.00
_cell.angle_gamma   90.00
#
_symmetry.space_group_name_H-M   'P 1'
#
loop_
_entity.id
_entity.type
_entity.pdbx_description
1 polymer ?
#
loop_
_entity_poly.entity_id
_entity_poly.type
_entity_poly.pdbx_seq_one_letter_code
_entity_poly.pdbx_strand_id
1 'polypeptide(L)'
;MGKRSLTGPPRVVLDTNCVVSALLFSRGRLAWLRRAWQSGRVVPLVSRGTAAELIRVLAYPKFKLDPGEREALLADYLPYAETFTTGDEPSPPGLRDPADAMFIALARQAEADVLVSGDQDILALREALSVPVMEPARFQTRLESR
;
A
#
# COMPACT_ATOMS: atom_id res chain seq x y z
N MET A 1 0.57 -6.69 25.86
CA MET A 1 0.52 -6.29 24.45
C MET A 1 -0.48 -5.14 24.31
N GLY A 2 -0.02 -3.90 24.40
CA GLY A 2 -0.90 -2.74 24.45
C GLY A 2 -1.47 -2.42 23.08
N LYS A 3 -2.80 -2.40 22.96
CA LYS A 3 -3.48 -1.83 21.78
C LYS A 3 -3.06 -0.37 21.67
N ARG A 4 -2.34 0.03 20.60
CA ARG A 4 -2.07 1.45 20.32
C ARG A 4 -3.42 2.18 20.29
N SER A 5 -3.52 3.21 21.12
CA SER A 5 -4.62 4.17 21.05
C SER A 5 -4.54 4.88 19.69
N LEU A 6 -5.60 4.80 18.89
CA LEU A 6 -5.66 5.25 17.50
C LEU A 6 -5.89 6.77 17.38
N THR A 7 -5.02 7.59 17.98
CA THR A 7 -5.18 9.05 17.97
C THR A 7 -4.56 9.73 16.74
N GLY A 8 -3.94 8.96 15.83
CA GLY A 8 -3.31 9.46 14.60
C GLY A 8 -3.92 8.86 13.32
N PRO A 9 -3.57 9.42 12.14
CA PRO A 9 -3.95 8.84 10.86
C PRO A 9 -3.44 7.40 10.74
N PRO A 10 -4.23 6.47 10.17
CA PRO A 10 -3.84 5.08 10.04
C PRO A 10 -2.59 4.95 9.17
N ARG A 11 -1.68 4.08 9.62
CA ARG A 11 -0.47 3.67 8.90
C ARG A 11 -0.80 2.47 8.04
N VAL A 12 -0.64 2.60 6.73
CA VAL A 12 -1.23 1.68 5.75
C VAL A 12 -0.15 1.17 4.81
N VAL A 13 -0.11 -0.15 4.61
CA VAL A 13 0.59 -0.70 3.44
C VAL A 13 -0.40 -0.75 2.29
N LEU A 14 -0.01 -0.18 1.15
CA LEU A 14 -0.78 -0.21 -0.09
C LEU A 14 -0.08 -1.19 -1.04
N ASP A 15 -0.83 -2.10 -1.65
CA ASP A 15 -0.27 -2.86 -2.77
C ASP A 15 0.10 -1.92 -3.93
N THR A 16 1.02 -2.35 -4.81
CA THR A 16 1.47 -1.50 -5.92
C THR A 16 0.34 -1.15 -6.88
N ASN A 17 -0.63 -2.05 -7.10
CA ASN A 17 -1.74 -1.81 -8.00
C ASN A 17 -2.65 -0.67 -7.51
N CYS A 18 -2.86 -0.56 -6.20
CA CYS A 18 -3.61 0.53 -5.58
C CYS A 18 -2.89 1.86 -5.76
N VAL A 19 -1.59 1.90 -5.49
CA VAL A 19 -0.76 3.11 -5.64
C VAL A 19 -0.75 3.56 -7.10
N VAL A 20 -0.42 2.67 -8.03
CA VAL A 20 -0.38 2.96 -9.48
C VAL A 20 -1.74 3.42 -9.98
N SER A 21 -2.83 2.75 -9.58
CA SER A 21 -4.18 3.15 -9.98
C SER A 21 -4.57 4.53 -9.47
N ALA A 22 -4.21 4.85 -8.22
CA ALA A 22 -4.48 6.14 -7.62
C ALA A 22 -3.65 7.28 -8.23
N LEU A 23 -2.42 6.98 -8.66
CA LEU A 23 -1.52 7.93 -9.32
C LEU A 23 -1.94 8.21 -10.77
N LEU A 24 -2.21 7.16 -11.56
CA LEU A 24 -2.48 7.27 -12.99
C LEU A 24 -3.92 7.70 -13.33
N PHE A 25 -4.90 7.32 -12.51
CA PHE A 25 -6.31 7.57 -12.80
C PHE A 25 -6.89 8.57 -11.82
N SER A 26 -6.69 9.87 -12.10
CA SER A 26 -7.15 10.99 -11.24
C SER A 26 -8.67 11.04 -11.00
N ARG A 27 -9.47 10.38 -11.86
CA ARG A 27 -10.92 10.17 -11.71
C ARG A 27 -11.32 8.71 -11.49
N GLY A 28 -10.34 7.83 -11.30
CA GLY A 28 -10.56 6.41 -11.07
C GLY A 28 -11.08 6.11 -9.66
N ARG A 29 -11.55 4.88 -9.46
CA ARG A 29 -12.10 4.40 -8.18
C ARG A 29 -11.13 4.56 -7.00
N LEU A 30 -9.83 4.61 -7.26
CA LEU A 30 -8.78 4.69 -6.24
C LEU A 30 -8.15 6.10 -6.12
N ALA A 31 -8.62 7.08 -6.89
CA ALA A 31 -8.10 8.46 -6.85
C ALA A 31 -8.25 9.13 -5.46
N TRP A 32 -9.18 8.65 -4.63
CA TRP A 32 -9.35 9.13 -3.27
C TRP A 32 -8.15 8.79 -2.38
N LEU A 33 -7.44 7.66 -2.63
CA LEU A 33 -6.26 7.29 -1.86
C LEU A 33 -5.18 8.38 -1.98
N ARG A 34 -4.98 8.90 -3.20
CA ARG A 34 -4.03 9.98 -3.46
C ARG A 34 -4.30 11.20 -2.60
N ARG A 35 -5.55 11.64 -2.57
CA ARG A 35 -5.98 12.75 -1.72
C ARG A 35 -5.83 12.42 -0.24
N ALA A 36 -6.09 11.17 0.16
CA ALA A 36 -6.00 10.75 1.56
C ALA A 36 -4.56 10.81 2.10
N TRP A 37 -3.55 10.32 1.37
CA TRP A 37 -2.17 10.43 1.84
C TRP A 37 -1.63 11.86 1.71
N GLN A 38 -1.98 12.59 0.66
CA GLN A 38 -1.54 13.99 0.48
C GLN A 38 -2.09 14.94 1.55
N SER A 39 -3.27 14.64 2.10
CA SER A 39 -3.89 15.39 3.21
C SER A 39 -3.51 14.88 4.60
N GLY A 40 -2.66 13.84 4.69
CA GLY A 40 -2.30 13.23 5.97
C GLY A 40 -3.42 12.45 6.66
N ARG A 41 -4.53 12.14 5.96
CA ARG A 41 -5.59 11.26 6.47
C ARG A 41 -5.17 9.79 6.51
N VAL A 42 -4.13 9.44 5.75
CA VAL A 42 -3.50 8.11 5.70
C VAL A 42 -2.00 8.35 5.65
N VAL A 43 -1.23 7.48 6.31
CA VAL A 43 0.24 7.46 6.21
C VAL A 43 0.66 6.18 5.51
N PRO A 44 1.04 6.22 4.22
CA PRO A 44 1.58 5.06 3.53
C PRO A 44 2.88 4.59 4.18
N LEU A 45 3.06 3.28 4.29
CA LEU A 45 4.31 2.65 4.69
C LEU A 45 5.00 2.08 3.46
N VAL A 46 6.29 2.34 3.32
CA VAL A 46 7.11 1.81 2.22
C VAL A 46 8.37 1.15 2.75
N SER A 47 8.83 0.11 2.07
CA SER A 47 10.16 -0.47 2.23
C SER A 47 10.95 -0.29 0.95
N ARG A 48 12.23 -0.65 0.97
CA ARG A 48 13.05 -0.70 -0.25
C ARG A 48 12.40 -1.58 -1.33
N GLY A 49 11.84 -2.73 -0.94
CA GLY A 49 11.20 -3.66 -1.86
C GLY A 49 9.95 -3.07 -2.50
N THR A 50 9.02 -2.52 -1.70
CA THR A 50 7.76 -1.99 -2.23
C THR A 50 7.97 -0.71 -3.05
N ALA A 51 8.94 0.14 -2.68
CA ALA A 51 9.32 1.29 -3.49
C ALA A 51 9.96 0.88 -4.83
N ALA A 52 10.86 -0.11 -4.83
CA ALA A 52 11.47 -0.64 -6.04
C ALA A 52 10.41 -1.26 -6.98
N GLU A 53 9.42 -1.95 -6.42
CA GLU A 53 8.31 -2.51 -7.17
C GLU A 53 7.46 -1.42 -7.84
N LEU A 54 7.13 -0.35 -7.12
CA LEU A 54 6.42 0.79 -7.70
C LEU A 54 7.19 1.42 -8.87
N ILE A 55 8.50 1.66 -8.70
CA ILE A 55 9.37 2.21 -9.75
C ILE A 55 9.38 1.30 -10.97
N ARG A 56 9.51 -0.01 -10.76
CA ARG A 56 9.53 -1.02 -11.82
C ARG A 56 8.20 -1.06 -12.58
N VAL A 57 7.08 -1.03 -11.87
CA VAL A 57 5.74 -1.06 -12.49
C VAL A 57 5.45 0.20 -13.28
N LEU A 58 5.77 1.39 -12.76
CA LEU A 58 5.63 2.66 -13.49
C LEU A 58 6.51 2.71 -14.75
N ALA A 59 7.60 1.94 -14.81
CA ALA A 59 8.42 1.83 -16.00
C ALA A 59 7.84 0.92 -17.11
N TYR A 60 6.72 0.24 -16.87
CA TYR A 60 6.14 -0.65 -17.88
C TYR A 60 5.63 0.10 -19.11
N PRO A 61 5.98 -0.35 -20.34
CA PRO A 61 5.60 0.33 -21.59
C PRO A 61 4.09 0.53 -21.76
N LYS A 62 3.25 -0.33 -21.18
CA LYS A 62 1.79 -0.22 -21.25
C LYS A 62 1.24 1.09 -20.69
N PHE A 63 1.96 1.72 -19.76
CA PHE A 63 1.56 3.02 -19.19
C PHE A 63 1.97 4.20 -20.04
N LYS A 64 2.89 4.01 -21.01
CA LYS A 64 3.36 5.04 -21.94
C LYS A 64 3.91 6.30 -21.26
N LEU A 65 4.48 6.15 -20.07
CA LEU A 65 5.05 7.24 -19.28
C LEU A 65 6.50 7.52 -19.70
N ASP A 66 6.83 8.79 -19.92
CA ASP A 66 8.21 9.24 -20.04
C ASP A 66 8.91 9.28 -18.64
N PRO A 67 10.25 9.46 -18.59
CA PRO A 67 10.97 9.52 -17.32
C PRO A 67 10.48 10.64 -16.38
N GLY A 68 10.16 11.82 -16.90
CA GLY A 68 9.69 12.96 -16.11
C GLY A 68 8.29 12.74 -15.54
N GLU A 69 7.40 12.10 -16.30
CA GLU A 69 6.07 11.69 -15.81
C GLU A 69 6.19 10.66 -14.69
N ARG A 70 7.12 9.70 -14.79
CA ARG A 70 7.37 8.73 -13.72
C ARG A 70 7.89 9.42 -12.46
N GLU A 71 8.85 10.33 -12.60
CA GLU A 71 9.38 11.12 -11.49
C GLU A 71 8.30 11.95 -10.80
N ALA A 72 7.41 12.60 -11.57
CA ALA A 72 6.29 13.35 -11.04
C ALA A 72 5.33 12.46 -10.22
N LEU A 73 5.00 11.27 -10.74
CA LEU A 73 4.13 10.32 -10.02
C LEU A 73 4.78 9.77 -8.75
N LEU A 74 6.10 9.56 -8.75
CA LEU A 74 6.83 9.17 -7.55
C LEU A 74 6.85 10.31 -6.52
N ALA A 75 7.03 11.56 -6.96
CA ALA A 75 6.95 12.75 -6.11
C ALA A 75 5.54 12.97 -5.52
N ASP A 76 4.51 12.45 -6.16
CA ASP A 76 3.12 12.48 -5.66
C ASP A 76 2.83 11.43 -4.57
N TYR A 77 3.76 10.51 -4.31
CA TYR A 77 3.58 9.40 -3.36
C TYR A 77 4.68 9.33 -2.28
N LEU A 78 5.95 9.21 -2.69
CA LEU A 78 7.05 8.92 -1.78
C LEU A 78 7.25 9.96 -0.66
N PRO A 79 7.10 11.28 -0.90
CA PRO A 79 7.23 12.29 0.17
C PRO A 79 6.17 12.16 1.28
N TYR A 80 5.07 11.47 1.02
CA TYR A 80 3.98 11.28 1.98
C TYR A 80 4.10 9.96 2.75
N ALA A 81 5.08 9.11 2.40
CA ALA A 81 5.25 7.78 2.98
C ALA A 81 6.29 7.76 4.11
N GLU A 82 6.03 6.96 5.14
CA GLU A 82 7.06 6.58 6.12
C GLU A 82 7.87 5.39 5.59
N THR A 83 9.19 5.49 5.67
CA THR A 83 10.08 4.41 5.26
C THR A 83 10.36 3.47 6.42
N PHE A 84 10.24 2.15 6.16
CA PHE A 84 10.54 1.09 7.12
C PHE A 84 11.52 0.08 6.51
N THR A 85 12.47 -0.38 7.33
CA THR A 85 13.40 -1.43 6.92
C THR A 85 12.83 -2.78 7.31
N THR A 86 12.55 -3.62 6.32
CA THR A 86 12.09 -4.99 6.52
C THR A 86 13.27 -5.95 6.54
N GLY A 87 13.31 -6.84 7.53
CA GLY A 87 14.19 -8.01 7.52
C GLY A 87 13.56 -9.17 6.75
N ASP A 88 14.34 -10.23 6.56
CA ASP A 88 13.86 -11.47 5.98
C ASP A 88 12.81 -12.12 6.89
N GLU A 89 11.66 -12.46 6.33
CA GLU A 89 10.57 -13.18 7.00
C GLU A 89 10.06 -14.30 6.10
N PRO A 90 9.73 -15.48 6.63
CA PRO A 90 9.09 -16.53 5.84
C PRO A 90 7.77 -16.06 5.24
N SER A 91 7.54 -16.40 3.97
CA SER A 91 6.24 -16.17 3.33
C SER A 91 5.12 -16.85 4.12
N PRO A 92 3.94 -16.21 4.27
CA PRO A 92 2.81 -16.83 4.95
C PRO A 92 2.35 -18.07 4.18
N PRO A 93 1.87 -19.11 4.89
CA PRO A 93 1.33 -20.30 4.26
C PRO A 93 0.12 -19.93 3.40
N GLY A 94 0.05 -20.49 2.19
CA GLY A 94 -1.02 -20.22 1.23
C GLY A 94 -0.78 -19.01 0.32
N LEU A 95 0.33 -18.26 0.49
CA LEU A 95 0.72 -17.22 -0.46
C LEU A 95 0.95 -17.84 -1.85
N ARG A 96 0.27 -17.31 -2.86
CA ARG A 96 0.35 -17.81 -4.24
C ARG A 96 1.39 -17.07 -5.06
N ASP A 97 1.42 -15.75 -4.99
CA ASP A 97 2.44 -14.93 -5.64
C ASP A 97 3.56 -14.57 -4.65
N PRO A 98 4.80 -15.07 -4.85
CA PRO A 98 5.95 -14.70 -4.03
C PRO A 98 6.25 -13.20 -4.01
N ALA A 99 5.86 -12.45 -5.06
CA ALA A 99 6.04 -11.00 -5.10
C ALA A 99 5.21 -10.28 -4.03
N ASP A 100 4.11 -10.87 -3.58
CA ASP A 100 3.25 -10.27 -2.55
C ASP A 100 3.83 -10.36 -1.13
N ALA A 101 4.82 -11.25 -0.93
CA ALA A 101 5.44 -11.48 0.37
C ALA A 101 5.99 -10.19 0.99
N MET A 102 6.55 -9.28 0.17
CA MET A 102 7.13 -8.03 0.67
C MET A 102 6.10 -7.08 1.26
N PHE A 103 4.86 -7.05 0.75
CA PHE A 103 3.80 -6.20 1.31
C PHE A 103 3.31 -6.75 2.64
N ILE A 104 3.20 -8.08 2.75
CA ILE A 104 2.78 -8.74 3.98
C ILE A 104 3.87 -8.59 5.07
N ALA A 105 5.13 -8.82 4.70
CA ALA A 105 6.27 -8.63 5.60
C ALA A 105 6.35 -7.18 6.10
N LEU A 106 6.21 -6.19 5.20
CA LEU A 106 6.15 -4.79 5.58
C LEU A 106 4.98 -4.50 6.53
N ALA A 107 3.78 -5.00 6.22
CA ALA A 107 2.59 -4.76 7.03
C ALA A 107 2.71 -5.35 8.44
N ARG A 108 3.34 -6.52 8.58
CA ARG A 108 3.59 -7.18 9.86
C ARG A 108 4.69 -6.49 10.66
N GLN A 109 5.87 -6.32 10.06
CA GLN A 109 7.06 -5.83 10.77
C GLN A 109 6.96 -4.34 11.12
N ALA A 110 6.28 -3.55 10.31
CA ALA A 110 6.04 -2.14 10.60
C ALA A 110 4.80 -1.90 11.50
N GLU A 111 4.13 -2.96 11.94
CA GLU A 111 2.86 -2.91 12.69
C GLU A 111 1.84 -1.98 12.02
N ALA A 112 1.56 -2.23 10.74
CA ALA A 112 0.59 -1.46 9.98
C ALA A 112 -0.83 -1.64 10.56
N ASP A 113 -1.64 -0.58 10.49
CA ASP A 113 -3.05 -0.64 10.91
C ASP A 113 -3.91 -1.46 9.93
N VAL A 114 -3.48 -1.54 8.67
CA VAL A 114 -4.12 -2.30 7.60
C VAL A 114 -3.18 -2.45 6.39
N LEU A 115 -3.27 -3.60 5.71
CA LEU A 115 -2.83 -3.81 4.34
C LEU A 115 -4.03 -3.63 3.41
N VAL A 116 -3.94 -2.70 2.48
CA VAL A 116 -5.01 -2.44 1.50
C VAL A 116 -4.60 -3.02 0.17
N SER A 117 -5.42 -3.92 -0.36
CA SER A 117 -5.14 -4.59 -1.62
C SER A 117 -6.40 -4.84 -2.44
N GLY A 118 -6.25 -4.73 -3.76
CA GLY A 118 -7.26 -5.20 -4.73
C GLY A 118 -7.03 -6.63 -5.20
N ASP A 119 -5.90 -7.24 -4.82
CA ASP A 119 -5.50 -8.57 -5.25
C ASP A 119 -6.27 -9.66 -4.48
N GLN A 120 -6.91 -10.56 -5.23
CA GLN A 120 -7.71 -11.63 -4.63
C GLN A 120 -6.85 -12.67 -3.89
N ASP A 121 -5.60 -12.86 -4.32
CA ASP A 121 -4.69 -13.79 -3.66
C ASP A 121 -4.22 -13.23 -2.31
N ILE A 122 -3.94 -11.92 -2.21
CA ILE A 122 -3.69 -11.27 -0.91
C ILE A 122 -4.96 -11.28 -0.04
N LEU A 123 -6.12 -10.93 -0.60
CA LEU A 123 -7.38 -10.87 0.14
C LEU A 123 -7.81 -12.24 0.69
N ALA A 124 -7.50 -13.33 -0.02
CA ALA A 124 -7.76 -14.69 0.45
C ALA A 124 -6.99 -15.04 1.73
N LEU A 125 -5.89 -14.35 2.02
CA LEU A 125 -5.07 -14.57 3.22
C LEU A 125 -5.55 -13.79 4.44
N ARG A 126 -6.59 -12.95 4.34
CA ARG A 126 -6.99 -12.02 5.41
C ARG A 126 -7.24 -12.67 6.78
N GLU A 127 -7.71 -13.92 6.82
CA GLU A 127 -7.97 -14.66 8.06
C GLU A 127 -6.71 -15.33 8.62
N ALA A 128 -5.70 -15.55 7.78
CA ALA A 128 -4.42 -16.18 8.14
C ALA A 128 -3.34 -15.16 8.55
N LEU A 129 -3.57 -13.87 8.31
CA LEU A 129 -2.62 -12.80 8.63
C LEU A 129 -2.97 -12.10 9.95
N SER A 130 -1.94 -11.75 10.71
CA SER A 130 -2.08 -10.98 11.95
C SER A 130 -2.39 -9.50 11.71
N VAL A 131 -2.15 -9.00 10.49
CA VAL A 131 -2.46 -7.64 10.06
C VAL A 131 -3.80 -7.64 9.30
N PRO A 132 -4.72 -6.69 9.57
CA PRO A 132 -5.96 -6.59 8.82
C PRO A 132 -5.70 -6.38 7.34
N VAL A 133 -6.39 -7.13 6.46
CA VAL A 133 -6.40 -6.91 5.01
C VAL A 133 -7.77 -6.41 4.57
N MET A 134 -7.82 -5.35 3.75
CA MET A 134 -9.07 -4.76 3.28
C MET A 134 -9.02 -4.42 1.79
N GLU A 135 -10.15 -4.56 1.09
CA GLU A 135 -10.30 -3.90 -0.21
C GLU A 135 -10.30 -2.37 -0.04
N PRO A 136 -9.86 -1.61 -1.06
CA PRO A 136 -9.85 -0.16 -0.99
C PRO A 136 -11.21 0.45 -0.68
N ALA A 137 -12.29 -0.06 -1.26
CA ALA A 137 -13.64 0.46 -1.01
C ALA A 137 -14.05 0.31 0.46
N ARG A 138 -13.77 -0.85 1.06
CA ARG A 138 -14.03 -1.11 2.48
C ARG A 138 -13.18 -0.21 3.38
N PHE A 139 -11.91 -0.01 3.01
CA PHE A 139 -11.03 0.89 3.74
C PHE A 139 -11.49 2.35 3.65
N GLN A 140 -11.99 2.79 2.50
CA GLN A 140 -12.56 4.12 2.32
C GLN A 140 -13.72 4.37 3.30
N THR A 141 -14.69 3.46 3.37
CA THR A 141 -15.81 3.57 4.32
C THR A 141 -15.32 3.64 5.76
N ARG A 142 -14.31 2.84 6.13
CA ARG A 142 -13.70 2.87 7.47
C ARG A 142 -13.05 4.22 7.81
N LEU A 143 -12.48 4.92 6.82
CA LEU A 143 -11.88 6.24 7.00
C LEU A 143 -12.92 7.37 7.12
N GLU A 144 -14.13 7.16 6.60
CA GLU A 144 -15.24 8.12 6.66
C GLU A 144 -16.05 7.99 7.96
N SER A 145 -16.02 6.83 8.60
CA SER A 145 -16.65 6.57 9.91
C SER A 145 -15.81 6.95 11.13
N ARG A 146 -14.66 7.58 10.94
CA ARG A 146 -13.75 8.05 12.00
C ARG A 146 -13.87 9.55 12.20
#